data_AF-A0A2W4LLP9-F1
#
_entry.id   AF-A0A2W4LLP9-F1
#
_cell.length_a   1.000
_cell.length_b   1.000
_cell.length_c   1.000
_cell.angle_alpha   90.00
_cell.angle_beta   90.00
_cell.angle_gamma   90.00
#
_symmetry.space_group_name_H-M   'P 1'
#
loop_
_entity.id
_entity.type
_entity.pdbx_description
1 polymer ?
#
loop_
_entity_poly.entity_id
_entity_poly.type
_entity_poly.pdbx_seq_one_letter_code
_entity_poly.pdbx_strand_id
1 'polypeptide(L)'
;MVGPRPPRPSFPSSSGEPSLRRLGVGGGRPERPVRAQLVVAIVSALTIVAVPLYLMHRPSGGSTAKQEKAPAVVVSAPLPAPSASAETKRSERIQLARAERVRCGNGTRPTLEGGLCDRLVAFEEALANAIVDTEECAPRPKRPETINHVLRLDFEKRTLHVFPGASGDLRGTEARRATECVKRALAQPDWTVPHLYRHYVIAILATYLPEPVDVDASTPRFE
;
A
#
# COMPACT_ATOMS: atom_id res chain seq x y z
N MET A 1 13.84 -15.35 72.17
CA MET A 1 12.40 -15.07 72.25
C MET A 1 11.70 -15.77 71.10
N VAL A 2 10.97 -16.85 71.38
CA VAL A 2 10.21 -17.62 70.39
C VAL A 2 8.78 -17.67 70.92
N GLY A 3 7.84 -17.02 70.22
CA GLY A 3 6.42 -17.00 70.55
C GLY A 3 5.61 -17.96 69.67
N PRO A 4 4.54 -18.61 70.18
CA PRO A 4 3.77 -19.60 69.43
C PRO A 4 2.78 -18.98 68.44
N ARG A 5 2.60 -19.66 67.30
CA ARG A 5 1.73 -19.30 66.16
C ARG A 5 0.31 -19.86 66.36
N PRO A 6 -0.77 -19.10 66.12
CA PRO A 6 -2.14 -19.62 66.24
C PRO A 6 -2.60 -20.39 64.97
N PRO A 7 -3.55 -21.33 65.10
CA PRO A 7 -4.01 -22.19 64.00
C PRO A 7 -4.99 -21.47 63.05
N ARG A 8 -4.91 -21.80 61.74
CA ARG A 8 -5.91 -21.42 60.73
C ARG A 8 -7.15 -22.32 60.86
N PRO A 9 -8.38 -21.78 60.88
CA PRO A 9 -9.58 -22.56 60.72
C PRO A 9 -9.92 -22.80 59.24
N SER A 10 -10.53 -23.96 59.02
CA SER A 10 -10.89 -24.60 57.76
C SER A 10 -12.06 -23.92 57.05
N PHE A 11 -12.07 -24.03 55.72
CA PHE A 11 -13.20 -23.74 54.83
C PHE A 11 -14.46 -24.53 55.18
N PRO A 12 -15.62 -24.12 54.62
CA PRO A 12 -16.30 -25.06 53.72
C PRO A 12 -16.73 -24.45 52.37
N SER A 13 -16.90 -25.37 51.43
CA SER A 13 -17.13 -25.20 49.99
C SER A 13 -18.58 -24.92 49.60
N SER A 14 -18.74 -24.25 48.44
CA SER A 14 -19.77 -24.40 47.37
C SER A 14 -21.26 -24.59 47.71
N SER A 15 -22.13 -23.81 47.04
CA SER A 15 -23.16 -24.28 46.07
C SER A 15 -24.29 -23.25 45.89
N GLY A 16 -24.82 -23.10 44.66
CA GLY A 16 -26.26 -22.84 44.47
C GLY A 16 -26.73 -21.49 43.92
N GLU A 17 -26.66 -21.36 42.58
CA GLU A 17 -27.73 -20.91 41.67
C GLU A 17 -28.15 -19.43 41.44
N PRO A 18 -28.60 -19.12 40.19
CA PRO A 18 -28.87 -17.79 39.68
C PRO A 18 -30.36 -17.41 39.78
N SER A 19 -30.65 -16.22 40.32
CA SER A 19 -32.01 -15.67 40.33
C SER A 19 -32.30 -14.87 39.06
N LEU A 20 -32.79 -15.56 38.03
CA LEU A 20 -33.53 -14.98 36.91
C LEU A 20 -34.94 -14.59 37.39
N ARG A 21 -35.12 -13.34 37.86
CA ARG A 21 -36.45 -12.74 38.02
C ARG A 21 -36.43 -11.23 37.82
N ARG A 22 -36.80 -10.78 36.61
CA ARG A 22 -38.11 -10.13 36.36
C ARG A 22 -38.14 -9.46 34.99
N LEU A 23 -38.97 -10.02 34.12
CA LEU A 23 -39.66 -9.32 33.05
C LEU A 23 -40.38 -8.10 33.62
N GLY A 24 -39.81 -6.92 33.38
CA GLY A 24 -40.49 -5.63 33.50
C GLY A 24 -41.05 -5.24 32.14
N VAL A 25 -42.25 -5.73 31.83
CA VAL A 25 -43.12 -5.16 30.79
C VAL A 25 -43.68 -3.86 31.38
N GLY A 26 -42.97 -2.76 31.15
CA GLY A 26 -43.40 -1.40 31.44
C GLY A 26 -43.49 -0.62 30.13
N GLY A 27 -44.71 -0.39 29.66
CA GLY A 27 -44.99 0.34 28.44
C GLY A 27 -44.62 1.82 28.49
N GLY A 28 -44.46 2.40 27.30
CA GLY A 28 -44.89 3.77 27.04
C GLY A 28 -43.91 4.90 27.31
N ARG A 29 -42.85 5.02 26.50
CA ARG A 29 -42.42 6.33 25.98
C ARG A 29 -42.17 6.24 24.47
N PRO A 30 -42.86 7.03 23.62
CA PRO A 30 -42.69 7.00 22.17
C PRO A 30 -41.34 7.58 21.69
N GLU A 31 -40.40 7.92 22.58
CA GLU A 31 -39.08 8.45 22.18
C GLU A 31 -38.09 7.37 21.69
N ARG A 32 -38.28 6.10 22.08
CA ARG A 32 -37.42 5.00 21.64
C ARG A 32 -37.56 4.62 20.16
N PRO A 33 -38.77 4.53 19.55
CA PRO A 33 -38.87 4.26 18.12
C PRO A 33 -38.28 5.40 17.29
N VAL A 34 -38.37 6.67 17.72
CA VAL A 34 -37.82 7.80 16.96
C VAL A 34 -36.29 7.74 16.93
N ARG A 35 -35.62 7.47 18.06
CA ARG A 35 -34.15 7.33 18.07
C ARG A 35 -33.69 6.11 17.28
N ALA A 36 -34.39 4.98 17.39
CA ALA A 36 -34.06 3.78 16.63
C ALA A 36 -34.29 3.98 15.12
N GLN A 37 -35.41 4.59 14.73
CA GLN A 37 -35.72 4.94 13.34
C GLN A 37 -34.72 5.95 12.78
N LEU A 38 -34.29 6.93 13.58
CA LEU A 38 -33.29 7.91 13.16
C LEU A 38 -31.93 7.26 12.94
N VAL A 39 -31.50 6.32 13.80
CA VAL A 39 -30.27 5.56 13.58
C VAL A 39 -30.36 4.71 12.32
N VAL A 40 -31.48 4.01 12.10
CA VAL A 40 -31.69 3.20 10.88
C VAL A 40 -31.72 4.08 9.63
N ALA A 41 -32.35 5.25 9.69
CA ALA A 41 -32.37 6.22 8.60
C ALA A 41 -30.97 6.75 8.27
N ILE A 42 -30.15 7.06 9.29
CA ILE A 42 -28.76 7.50 9.09
C ILE A 42 -27.92 6.39 8.47
N VAL A 43 -28.00 5.16 9.00
CA VAL A 43 -27.22 4.02 8.48
C VAL A 43 -27.60 3.71 7.04
N SER A 44 -28.89 3.74 6.71
CA SER A 44 -29.36 3.53 5.33
C SER A 44 -28.90 4.65 4.39
N ALA A 45 -28.99 5.93 4.79
CA ALA A 45 -28.46 7.04 3.99
C ALA A 45 -26.95 6.92 3.76
N LEU A 46 -26.18 6.59 4.81
CA LEU A 46 -24.74 6.36 4.69
C LEU A 46 -24.43 5.22 3.73
N THR A 47 -25.19 4.14 3.75
CA THR A 47 -24.99 3.00 2.85
C THR A 47 -25.29 3.38 1.40
N ILE A 48 -26.38 4.13 1.16
CA ILE A 48 -26.76 4.61 -0.18
C ILE A 48 -25.71 5.55 -0.76
N VAL A 49 -24.98 6.32 0.06
CA VAL A 49 -23.91 7.21 -0.42
C VAL A 49 -22.58 6.46 -0.54
N ALA A 50 -22.25 5.61 0.43
CA ALA A 50 -20.96 4.92 0.48
C ALA A 50 -20.82 3.87 -0.61
N VAL A 51 -21.89 3.13 -0.96
CA VAL A 51 -21.81 2.06 -1.96
C VAL A 51 -21.52 2.62 -3.37
N PRO A 52 -22.22 3.64 -3.89
CA PRO A 52 -21.90 4.25 -5.18
C PRO A 52 -20.50 4.89 -5.19
N LEU A 53 -20.11 5.59 -4.12
CA LEU A 53 -18.78 6.16 -4.02
C LEU A 53 -17.70 5.07 -4.01
N TYR A 54 -17.95 3.95 -3.33
CA TYR A 54 -17.05 2.81 -3.32
C TYR A 54 -16.93 2.16 -4.71
N LEU A 55 -18.03 2.07 -5.46
CA LEU A 55 -18.01 1.57 -6.83
C LEU A 55 -17.32 2.54 -7.80
N MET A 56 -17.49 3.85 -7.61
CA MET A 56 -16.79 4.87 -8.39
C MET A 56 -15.31 4.98 -8.06
N HIS A 57 -14.93 4.76 -6.79
CA HIS A 57 -13.54 4.73 -6.37
C HIS A 57 -12.86 3.39 -6.62
N ARG A 58 -13.59 2.36 -7.06
CA ARG A 58 -12.96 1.13 -7.52
C ARG A 58 -12.26 1.42 -8.85
N PRO A 59 -10.92 1.36 -8.91
CA PRO A 59 -10.23 1.37 -10.19
C PRO A 59 -10.66 0.11 -10.93
N SER A 60 -11.39 0.24 -12.03
CA SER A 60 -11.83 -0.90 -12.85
C SER A 60 -10.62 -1.68 -13.38
N GLY A 61 -10.19 -2.69 -12.63
CA GLY A 61 -9.41 -3.79 -13.15
C GLY A 61 -10.34 -4.77 -13.87
N GLY A 62 -10.49 -4.62 -15.19
CA GLY A 62 -10.95 -5.68 -16.09
C GLY A 62 -12.35 -5.51 -16.67
N SER A 63 -12.42 -5.11 -17.94
CA SER A 63 -13.44 -5.60 -18.88
C SER A 63 -12.82 -5.69 -20.27
N THR A 64 -12.65 -6.93 -20.71
CA THR A 64 -12.29 -7.35 -22.05
C THR A 64 -13.37 -6.96 -23.05
N ALA A 65 -12.91 -6.42 -24.19
CA ALA A 65 -13.51 -6.39 -25.52
C ALA A 65 -15.05 -6.46 -25.68
N LYS A 66 -15.64 -5.34 -26.11
CA LYS A 66 -16.60 -5.37 -27.21
C LYS A 66 -16.41 -4.14 -28.10
N GLN A 67 -15.71 -4.39 -29.20
CA GLN A 67 -15.48 -3.48 -30.30
C GLN A 67 -16.80 -3.33 -31.06
N GLU A 68 -17.44 -2.17 -30.92
CA GLU A 68 -18.54 -1.75 -31.78
C GLU A 68 -18.12 -0.49 -32.54
N LYS A 69 -18.30 -0.56 -33.85
CA LYS A 69 -17.70 0.31 -34.87
C LYS A 69 -18.76 1.32 -35.32
N ALA A 70 -18.32 2.55 -35.56
CA ALA A 70 -18.90 3.66 -36.36
C ALA A 70 -19.56 4.82 -35.57
N PRO A 71 -19.67 6.02 -36.18
CA PRO A 71 -18.71 6.74 -37.02
C PRO A 71 -18.36 8.12 -36.43
N ALA A 72 -17.33 8.74 -37.01
CA ALA A 72 -16.77 10.02 -36.62
C ALA A 72 -17.77 11.18 -36.71
N VAL A 73 -17.81 12.01 -35.67
CA VAL A 73 -18.06 13.45 -35.77
C VAL A 73 -16.92 14.17 -35.06
N VAL A 74 -16.20 14.95 -35.85
CA VAL A 74 -15.03 15.74 -35.46
C VAL A 74 -15.54 17.09 -34.97
N VAL A 75 -15.31 17.43 -33.69
CA VAL A 75 -15.11 18.82 -33.26
C VAL A 75 -14.03 18.82 -32.18
N SER A 76 -13.01 19.63 -32.45
CA SER A 76 -11.72 19.71 -31.78
C SER A 76 -11.79 20.30 -30.38
N ALA A 77 -11.16 19.62 -29.42
CA ALA A 77 -10.22 20.19 -28.45
C ALA A 77 -9.62 19.05 -27.58
N PRO A 78 -8.42 18.51 -27.89
CA PRO A 78 -7.73 17.65 -26.95
C PRO A 78 -6.95 18.53 -25.96
N LEU A 79 -7.49 18.66 -24.75
CA LEU A 79 -6.64 18.83 -23.57
C LEU A 79 -5.73 17.59 -23.52
N PRO A 80 -4.40 17.74 -23.36
CA PRO A 80 -3.51 16.60 -23.34
C PRO A 80 -3.87 15.70 -22.15
N ALA A 81 -4.27 14.47 -22.47
CA ALA A 81 -4.24 13.36 -21.54
C ALA A 81 -2.86 13.32 -20.85
N PRO A 82 -2.74 12.96 -19.56
CA PRO A 82 -1.45 12.69 -18.98
C PRO A 82 -0.86 11.47 -19.69
N SER A 83 -0.03 11.73 -20.71
CA SER A 83 0.79 10.75 -21.37
C SER A 83 1.55 9.95 -20.32
N ALA A 84 1.34 8.64 -20.36
CA ALA A 84 2.28 7.66 -19.84
C ALA A 84 3.57 7.72 -20.68
N SER A 85 4.34 8.80 -20.53
CA SER A 85 5.66 8.96 -21.13
C SER A 85 6.47 9.93 -20.26
N ALA A 86 6.91 9.44 -19.10
CA ALA A 86 8.13 9.99 -18.49
C ALA A 86 9.29 9.13 -19.01
N GLU A 87 9.71 9.47 -20.23
CA GLU A 87 10.86 8.88 -20.91
C GLU A 87 12.13 9.52 -20.36
N THR A 88 12.47 9.16 -19.13
CA THR A 88 13.80 9.41 -18.57
C THR A 88 14.61 8.18 -18.83
N LYS A 89 15.28 8.11 -20.00
CA LYS A 89 16.36 7.15 -20.33
C LYS A 89 16.17 5.79 -19.64
N ARG A 90 14.96 5.23 -19.82
CA ARG A 90 14.48 4.15 -18.99
C ARG A 90 15.09 2.92 -19.59
N SER A 91 16.07 2.36 -18.92
CA SER A 91 16.69 1.14 -19.37
C SER A 91 15.64 0.12 -19.77
N GLU A 92 15.76 -0.39 -20.99
CA GLU A 92 14.75 -1.23 -21.63
C GLU A 92 14.44 -2.50 -20.81
N ARG A 93 15.36 -2.88 -19.92
CA ARG A 93 15.26 -4.02 -19.01
C ARG A 93 14.40 -3.76 -17.76
N ILE A 94 14.19 -2.50 -17.36
CA ILE A 94 13.48 -2.14 -16.12
C ILE A 94 12.32 -1.19 -16.39
N GLN A 95 11.10 -1.67 -16.14
CA GLN A 95 9.91 -0.84 -16.12
C GLN A 95 9.54 -0.43 -14.69
N LEU A 96 9.69 0.86 -14.39
CA LEU A 96 9.31 1.43 -13.10
C LEU A 96 7.83 1.84 -13.11
N ALA A 97 7.08 1.43 -12.09
CA ALA A 97 5.78 2.01 -11.80
C ALA A 97 5.94 3.42 -11.20
N ARG A 98 4.83 4.16 -11.13
CA ARG A 98 4.79 5.45 -10.43
C ARG A 98 5.06 5.24 -8.94
N ALA A 99 5.83 6.13 -8.32
CA ALA A 99 6.04 6.12 -6.89
C ALA A 99 4.71 6.26 -6.15
N GLU A 100 4.41 5.25 -5.33
CA GLU A 100 3.25 5.20 -4.47
C GLU A 100 3.67 5.55 -3.05
N ARG A 101 3.05 6.58 -2.48
CA ARG A 101 3.23 6.87 -1.06
C ARG A 101 2.31 5.90 -0.35
N VAL A 102 2.84 5.09 0.56
CA VAL A 102 2.07 4.04 1.24
C VAL A 102 1.52 4.58 2.55
N ARG A 103 2.35 5.27 3.33
CA ARG A 103 1.98 5.80 4.65
C ARG A 103 2.76 7.05 5.03
N CYS A 104 2.17 7.91 5.85
CA CYS A 104 2.86 9.01 6.52
C CYS A 104 2.37 9.19 7.97
N GLY A 105 3.16 9.84 8.82
CA GLY A 105 2.75 10.19 10.17
C GLY A 105 3.84 10.82 11.01
N ASN A 106 3.45 11.35 12.17
CA ASN A 106 4.36 11.99 13.13
C ASN A 106 4.88 11.05 14.21
N GLY A 107 4.28 9.88 14.35
CA GLY A 107 4.73 8.84 15.28
C GLY A 107 5.62 7.80 14.59
N THR A 108 6.31 6.99 15.39
CA THR A 108 7.20 5.90 14.93
C THR A 108 6.54 4.91 13.98
N ARG A 109 5.20 4.85 13.97
CA ARG A 109 4.41 4.13 12.98
C ARG A 109 3.58 5.14 12.17
N PRO A 110 3.78 5.23 10.85
CA PRO A 110 2.99 6.11 10.02
C PRO A 110 1.53 5.62 10.02
N THR A 111 0.62 6.53 10.36
CA THR A 111 -0.79 6.22 10.69
C THR A 111 -1.73 6.58 9.55
N LEU A 112 -1.34 7.55 8.72
CA LEU A 112 -2.14 8.05 7.60
C LEU A 112 -1.82 7.26 6.33
N GLU A 113 -2.85 6.97 5.54
CA GLU A 113 -2.70 6.27 4.26
C GLU A 113 -2.17 7.20 3.17
N GLY A 114 -1.48 6.57 2.22
CA GLY A 114 -0.71 7.17 1.14
C GLY A 114 -1.30 8.35 0.37
N GLY A 115 -2.61 8.33 0.12
CA GLY A 115 -3.29 9.36 -0.67
C GLY A 115 -3.32 10.73 0.01
N LEU A 116 -3.20 10.78 1.34
CA LEU A 116 -3.29 11.99 2.15
C LEU A 116 -1.91 12.58 2.49
N CYS A 117 -0.84 11.92 2.06
CA CYS A 117 0.52 12.37 2.31
C CYS A 117 0.96 13.43 1.31
N ASP A 118 1.91 14.29 1.68
CA ASP A 118 2.55 15.23 0.77
C ASP A 118 3.38 14.50 -0.30
N ARG A 119 3.74 15.19 -1.38
CA ARG A 119 4.65 14.65 -2.42
C ARG A 119 6.08 15.03 -2.10
N LEU A 120 6.95 14.03 -2.05
CA LEU A 120 8.37 14.19 -1.75
C LEU A 120 9.18 13.89 -3.01
N VAL A 121 9.03 14.75 -4.02
CA VAL A 121 9.54 14.52 -5.38
C VAL A 121 11.04 14.19 -5.39
N ALA A 122 11.85 14.93 -4.62
CA ALA A 122 13.29 14.68 -4.52
C ALA A 122 13.65 13.26 -4.04
N PHE A 123 12.86 12.69 -3.12
CA PHE A 123 13.08 11.33 -2.61
C PHE A 123 12.49 10.26 -3.54
N GLU A 124 11.34 10.55 -4.18
CA GLU A 124 10.73 9.69 -5.19
C GLU A 124 11.66 9.51 -6.39
N GLU A 125 12.26 10.60 -6.88
CA GLU A 125 13.20 10.61 -8.00
C GLU A 125 14.55 9.97 -7.61
N ALA A 126 15.10 10.28 -6.43
CA ALA A 126 16.34 9.66 -5.98
C ALA A 126 16.22 8.12 -5.89
N LEU A 127 15.08 7.61 -5.40
CA LEU A 127 14.82 6.17 -5.37
C LEU A 127 14.64 5.60 -6.79
N ALA A 128 13.90 6.28 -7.65
CA ALA A 128 13.72 5.84 -9.04
C ALA A 128 15.06 5.74 -9.78
N ASN A 129 15.90 6.76 -9.68
CA ASN A 129 17.22 6.81 -10.30
C ASN A 129 18.12 5.70 -9.73
N ALA A 130 18.14 5.51 -8.41
CA ALA A 130 18.92 4.44 -7.79
C ALA A 130 18.52 3.03 -8.25
N ILE A 131 17.24 2.80 -8.59
CA ILE A 131 16.79 1.53 -9.16
C ILE A 131 17.29 1.36 -10.60
N VAL A 132 17.25 2.44 -11.41
CA VAL A 132 17.78 2.42 -12.78
C VAL A 132 19.30 2.27 -12.79
N ASP A 133 20.02 2.90 -11.85
CA ASP A 133 21.48 2.83 -11.81
C ASP A 133 22.00 1.44 -11.38
N THR A 134 21.14 0.59 -10.81
CA THR A 134 21.53 -0.71 -10.24
C THR A 134 21.08 -1.92 -11.05
N GLU A 135 20.89 -1.76 -12.37
CA GLU A 135 20.45 -2.85 -13.25
C GLU A 135 21.37 -4.06 -13.23
N GLU A 136 22.67 -3.84 -13.08
CA GLU A 136 23.66 -4.93 -13.06
C GLU A 136 23.48 -5.86 -11.87
N CYS A 137 22.97 -5.33 -10.76
CA CYS A 137 22.70 -6.09 -9.54
C CYS A 137 21.27 -6.65 -9.50
N ALA A 138 20.43 -6.30 -10.47
CA ALA A 138 19.09 -6.82 -10.55
C ALA A 138 19.10 -8.34 -10.83
N PRO A 139 18.13 -9.10 -10.29
CA PRO A 139 17.93 -10.47 -10.72
C PRO A 139 17.64 -10.48 -12.22
N ARG A 140 18.14 -11.51 -12.90
CA ARG A 140 17.89 -11.75 -14.33
C ARG A 140 16.88 -12.88 -14.47
N PRO A 141 15.59 -12.61 -14.27
CA PRO A 141 14.59 -13.64 -14.36
C PRO A 141 14.40 -14.06 -15.83
N LYS A 142 14.07 -15.33 -16.04
CA LYS A 142 13.69 -15.84 -17.37
C LYS A 142 12.30 -15.37 -17.80
N ARG A 143 11.56 -14.77 -16.87
CA ARG A 143 10.18 -14.28 -17.02
C ARG A 143 10.11 -12.85 -16.47
N PRO A 144 9.15 -12.03 -16.89
CA PRO A 144 8.96 -10.73 -16.27
C PRO A 144 8.59 -10.93 -14.80
N GLU A 145 9.38 -10.35 -13.89
CA GLU A 145 9.17 -10.45 -12.45
C GLU A 145 9.21 -9.07 -11.81
N THR A 146 8.43 -8.89 -10.75
CA THR A 146 8.29 -7.61 -10.07
C THR A 146 8.89 -7.62 -8.66
N ILE A 147 9.54 -6.52 -8.29
CA ILE A 147 10.03 -6.25 -6.93
C ILE A 147 9.44 -4.93 -6.46
N ASN A 148 8.81 -4.91 -5.29
CA ASN A 148 8.43 -3.67 -4.63
C ASN A 148 9.57 -3.15 -3.75
N HIS A 149 10.15 -2.01 -4.09
CA HIS A 149 11.17 -1.35 -3.29
C HIS A 149 10.53 -0.33 -2.36
N VAL A 150 10.69 -0.50 -1.04
CA VAL A 150 10.05 0.36 -0.04
C VAL A 150 11.07 1.29 0.65
N LEU A 151 10.91 2.56 0.33
CA LEU A 151 11.38 3.80 0.92
C LEU A 151 10.89 4.13 2.34
N ARG A 152 11.61 3.86 3.44
CA ARG A 152 11.33 4.47 4.76
C ARG A 152 12.18 5.72 4.99
N LEU A 153 11.51 6.80 5.34
CA LEU A 153 12.07 8.13 5.60
C LEU A 153 11.79 8.53 7.04
N ASP A 154 12.81 9.01 7.73
CA ASP A 154 12.72 9.63 9.04
C ASP A 154 13.38 11.01 8.98
N PHE A 155 12.57 12.07 8.92
CA PHE A 155 13.04 13.46 8.84
C PHE A 155 13.66 13.95 10.15
N GLU A 156 13.26 13.37 11.30
CA GLU A 156 13.80 13.73 12.61
C GLU A 156 15.24 13.22 12.75
N LYS A 157 15.48 11.98 12.34
CA LYS A 157 16.82 11.37 12.38
C LYS A 157 17.63 11.60 11.11
N ARG A 158 17.01 12.12 10.06
CA ARG A 158 17.59 12.24 8.71
C ARG A 158 18.13 10.90 8.21
N THR A 159 17.35 9.83 8.39
CA THR A 159 17.74 8.48 7.97
C THR A 159 16.84 7.93 6.88
N LEU A 160 17.47 7.16 5.98
CA LEU A 160 16.85 6.47 4.86
C LEU A 160 17.01 4.97 5.04
N HIS A 161 15.91 4.24 4.91
CA HIS A 161 15.92 2.78 4.97
C HIS A 161 15.15 2.20 3.79
N VAL A 162 15.87 1.52 2.90
CA VAL A 162 15.27 0.77 1.79
C VAL A 162 15.16 -0.70 2.17
N PHE A 163 14.00 -1.31 1.93
CA PHE A 163 13.78 -2.74 2.13
C PHE A 163 12.81 -3.29 1.09
N PRO A 164 12.89 -4.60 0.76
CA PRO A 164 11.95 -5.21 -0.16
C PRO A 164 10.57 -5.30 0.50
N GLY A 165 9.56 -4.82 -0.21
CA GLY A 165 8.16 -4.91 0.18
C GLY A 165 7.64 -6.35 0.09
N ALA A 166 6.49 -6.58 0.71
CA ALA A 166 5.79 -7.87 0.60
C ALA A 166 5.07 -8.04 -0.75
N SER A 167 4.88 -6.95 -1.49
CA SER A 167 4.27 -6.95 -2.81
C SER A 167 5.33 -7.24 -3.88
N GLY A 168 4.96 -8.00 -4.92
CA GLY A 168 5.88 -8.43 -5.97
C GLY A 168 6.03 -9.94 -6.02
N ASP A 169 6.46 -10.40 -7.19
CA ASP A 169 6.67 -11.82 -7.52
C ASP A 169 7.97 -12.34 -6.91
N LEU A 170 9.02 -11.50 -6.97
CA LEU A 170 10.34 -11.87 -6.49
C LEU A 170 10.51 -11.49 -5.02
N ARG A 171 10.77 -12.50 -4.19
CA ARG A 171 10.80 -12.39 -2.71
C ARG A 171 12.04 -13.05 -2.14
N GLY A 172 12.31 -12.80 -0.86
CA GLY A 172 13.37 -13.48 -0.12
C GLY A 172 14.75 -12.90 -0.37
N THR A 173 15.74 -13.76 -0.58
CA THR A 173 17.17 -13.39 -0.67
C THR A 173 17.50 -12.60 -1.92
N GLU A 174 16.89 -12.94 -3.06
CA GLU A 174 17.10 -12.23 -4.33
C GLU A 174 16.57 -10.80 -4.26
N ALA A 175 15.35 -10.63 -3.73
CA ALA A 175 14.76 -9.31 -3.50
C ALA A 175 15.63 -8.46 -2.56
N ARG A 176 16.13 -9.06 -1.47
CA ARG A 176 17.04 -8.40 -0.51
C ARG A 176 18.35 -7.99 -1.17
N ARG A 177 18.95 -8.84 -2.00
CA ARG A 177 20.20 -8.55 -2.71
C ARG A 177 20.03 -7.36 -3.65
N ALA A 178 18.97 -7.36 -4.45
CA ALA A 178 18.65 -6.25 -5.35
C ALA A 178 18.43 -4.95 -4.55
N THR A 179 17.66 -5.02 -3.47
CA THR A 179 17.36 -3.85 -2.63
C THR A 179 18.59 -3.30 -1.92
N GLU A 180 19.52 -4.15 -1.47
CA GLU A 180 20.78 -3.71 -0.88
C GLU A 180 21.68 -2.99 -1.89
N CYS A 181 21.61 -3.36 -3.18
CA CYS A 181 22.28 -2.60 -4.23
C CYS A 181 21.66 -1.22 -4.43
N VAL A 182 20.32 -1.14 -4.52
CA VAL A 182 19.59 0.14 -4.58
C VAL A 182 19.96 1.03 -3.40
N LYS A 183 20.00 0.47 -2.20
CA LYS A 183 20.37 1.19 -0.97
C LYS A 183 21.78 1.79 -1.02
N ARG A 184 22.73 1.15 -1.72
CA ARG A 184 24.10 1.68 -1.90
C ARG A 184 24.16 2.77 -2.98
N ALA A 185 23.35 2.63 -4.04
CA ALA A 185 23.26 3.62 -5.12
C ALA A 185 22.39 4.83 -4.76
N LEU A 186 21.59 4.74 -3.69
CA LEU A 186 20.71 5.82 -3.26
C LEU A 186 21.52 7.05 -2.82
N ALA A 187 21.56 8.05 -3.69
CA ALA A 187 22.00 9.39 -3.32
C ALA A 187 21.11 9.92 -2.19
N GLN A 188 21.71 10.52 -1.16
CA GLN A 188 20.93 11.17 -0.09
C GLN A 188 20.45 12.53 -0.62
N PRO A 189 19.15 12.70 -0.90
CA PRO A 189 18.64 13.98 -1.36
C PRO A 189 18.59 14.98 -0.19
N ASP A 190 18.31 16.23 -0.52
CA ASP A 190 18.23 17.29 0.48
C ASP A 190 17.09 17.06 1.48
N TRP A 191 17.39 17.26 2.77
CA TRP A 191 16.44 17.13 3.88
C TRP A 191 15.67 18.43 4.16
N THR A 192 15.97 19.54 3.46
CA THR A 192 15.30 20.84 3.65
C THR A 192 13.94 20.95 2.95
N VAL A 193 13.48 19.89 2.28
CA VAL A 193 12.21 19.87 1.55
C VAL A 193 11.02 20.11 2.51
N PRO A 194 10.03 20.95 2.14
CA PRO A 194 8.84 21.17 2.97
C PRO A 194 8.04 19.86 3.14
N HIS A 195 7.73 19.51 4.38
CA HIS A 195 7.01 18.28 4.73
C HIS A 195 6.10 18.53 5.94
N LEU A 196 4.89 17.95 5.95
CA LEU A 196 3.98 18.02 7.10
C LEU A 196 4.29 16.97 8.17
N TYR A 197 4.75 15.79 7.76
CA TYR A 197 4.96 14.63 8.64
C TYR A 197 6.44 14.31 8.90
N ARG A 198 6.74 13.64 10.02
CA ARG A 198 8.11 13.20 10.34
C ARG A 198 8.53 11.92 9.63
N HIS A 199 7.60 10.99 9.44
CA HIS A 199 7.86 9.69 8.85
C HIS A 199 7.07 9.51 7.56
N TYR A 200 7.76 9.01 6.53
CA TYR A 200 7.13 8.64 5.26
C TYR A 200 7.55 7.25 4.83
N VAL A 201 6.62 6.57 4.16
CA VAL A 201 6.85 5.29 3.50
C VAL A 201 6.44 5.44 2.04
N ILE A 202 7.41 5.33 1.15
CA ILE A 202 7.25 5.39 -0.30
C ILE A 202 7.56 4.00 -0.87
N ALA A 203 6.83 3.58 -1.88
CA ALA A 203 7.01 2.31 -2.56
C ALA A 203 7.10 2.54 -4.07
N ILE A 204 8.04 1.87 -4.73
CA ILE A 204 8.15 1.85 -6.19
C ILE A 204 8.16 0.39 -6.61
N LEU A 205 7.20 0.00 -7.45
CA LEU A 205 7.19 -1.31 -8.08
C LEU A 205 8.11 -1.29 -9.31
N ALA A 206 9.17 -2.08 -9.28
CA ALA A 206 10.07 -2.26 -10.42
C ALA A 206 9.78 -3.60 -11.08
N THR A 207 9.56 -3.59 -12.40
CA THR A 207 9.36 -4.78 -13.22
C THR A 207 10.62 -5.04 -14.02
N TYR A 208 11.23 -6.19 -13.81
CA TYR A 208 12.44 -6.62 -14.51
C TYR A 208 12.02 -7.53 -15.66
N LEU A 209 12.30 -7.10 -16.89
CA LEU A 209 12.00 -7.88 -18.08
C LEU A 209 13.12 -8.89 -18.36
N PRO A 210 12.78 -10.05 -18.95
CA PRO A 210 13.79 -10.96 -19.46
C PRO A 210 14.55 -10.27 -20.59
N GLU A 211 15.85 -10.54 -20.65
CA GLU A 211 16.68 -10.12 -21.78
C GLU A 211 16.12 -10.74 -23.06
N PRO A 212 15.97 -9.97 -24.16
CA PRO A 212 15.55 -10.55 -25.42
C PRO A 212 16.59 -11.60 -25.79
N VAL A 213 16.17 -12.86 -25.81
CA VAL A 213 16.98 -13.90 -26.42
C VAL A 213 16.98 -13.56 -27.89
N ASP A 214 18.11 -13.14 -28.45
CA ASP A 214 18.28 -13.00 -29.90
C ASP A 214 18.10 -14.39 -30.53
N VAL A 215 16.86 -14.74 -30.87
CA VAL A 215 16.51 -15.99 -31.56
C VAL A 215 16.73 -15.80 -33.06
N ASP A 216 17.89 -15.31 -33.50
CA ASP A 216 18.16 -15.10 -34.93
C ASP A 216 19.66 -15.17 -35.30
N ALA A 217 20.35 -16.24 -34.91
CA ALA A 217 21.73 -16.48 -35.38
C ALA A 217 22.07 -17.93 -35.75
N SER A 218 21.07 -18.80 -35.98
CA SER A 218 21.36 -20.19 -36.37
C SER A 218 20.25 -20.85 -37.19
N THR A 219 19.77 -20.19 -38.24
CA THR A 219 19.23 -20.93 -39.38
C THR A 219 20.34 -21.09 -40.41
N PRO A 220 21.01 -22.24 -40.53
CA PRO A 220 21.90 -22.48 -41.66
C PRO A 220 21.05 -22.43 -42.94
N ARG A 221 21.27 -21.41 -43.78
CA ARG A 221 20.86 -21.44 -45.18
C ARG A 221 21.62 -22.60 -45.83
N PHE A 222 20.94 -23.72 -46.01
CA PHE A 222 21.33 -24.68 -47.05
C PHE A 222 20.86 -24.08 -48.38
N GLU A 223 21.83 -23.60 -49.16
CA GLU A 223 21.74 -23.45 -50.62
C GLU A 223 22.85 -24.29 -51.24
#